data_AF-X1T4L9-F1
#
_entry.id   AF-X1T4L9-F1
#
_cell.length_a   1.000
_cell.length_b   1.000
_cell.length_c   1.000
_cell.angle_alpha   90.00
_cell.angle_beta   90.00
_cell.angle_gamma   90.00
#
_symmetry.space_group_name_H-M   'P 1'
#
loop_
_entity.id
_entity.type
_entity.pdbx_description
1 polymer ?
#
loop_
_entity_poly.entity_id
_entity_poly.type
_entity_poly.pdbx_seq_one_letter_code
_entity_poly.pdbx_strand_id
1 'polypeptide(L)'
;DRSELDMLLRALDVMPFWRDKLIQIAYRRLTRVDIRRMYREGVLSESDVLESYLEHGYNPENAARMTEFTIKQTLATLSKFTSGDIIKAFTNRMIDRGTAASLLRDIGIRPEDTNYIISTAEYKRIWAFTDDQIAAIRNLYKKRIYTEDQTRDKLARLNLPAEQIEVLMQQWHYDKVEELDTNWTKAETLRYLKRNIITIGRAKHELYLHGYTEERIGVILRDAQWKPPKE
;
A
#
# COMPACT_ATOMS: atom_id res chain seq x y z
N ASP A 1 35.07 8.14 40.91
CA ASP A 1 35.67 9.39 40.38
C ASP A 1 36.90 9.06 39.51
N ARG A 2 37.32 9.89 38.52
CA ARG A 2 38.50 9.60 37.66
C ARG A 2 39.78 9.55 38.50
N SER A 3 39.92 10.48 39.44
CA SER A 3 41.07 10.58 40.36
C SER A 3 41.20 9.32 41.22
N GLU A 4 40.08 8.83 41.74
CA GLU A 4 39.96 7.62 42.54
C GLU A 4 40.27 6.36 41.72
N LEU A 5 39.78 6.26 40.48
CA LEU A 5 40.10 5.14 39.59
C LEU A 5 41.59 5.11 39.23
N ASP A 6 42.22 6.26 38.96
CA ASP A 6 43.67 6.33 38.71
C ASP A 6 44.48 5.93 39.95
N MET A 7 44.07 6.37 41.14
CA MET A 7 44.67 5.95 42.40
C MET A 7 44.60 4.44 42.61
N LEU A 8 43.44 3.82 42.32
CA LEU A 8 43.26 2.37 42.42
C LEU A 8 44.11 1.61 41.39
N LEU A 9 44.17 2.08 40.14
CA LEU A 9 45.03 1.50 39.10
C LEU A 9 46.51 1.62 39.48
N ARG A 10 46.91 2.72 40.14
CA ARG A 10 48.26 2.88 40.70
C ARG A 10 48.54 1.90 41.82
N ALA A 11 47.59 1.69 42.73
CA ALA A 11 47.72 0.76 43.86
C ALA A 11 47.80 -0.71 43.39
N LEU A 12 47.25 -1.03 42.22
CA LEU A 12 47.32 -2.34 41.57
C LEU A 12 48.53 -2.51 40.64
N ASP A 13 49.53 -1.61 40.71
CA ASP A 13 50.75 -1.63 39.89
C ASP A 13 50.51 -1.63 38.37
N VAL A 14 49.38 -1.10 37.90
CA VAL A 14 49.14 -0.89 36.46
C VAL A 14 50.14 0.14 35.95
N MET A 15 50.87 -0.16 34.88
CA MET A 15 51.86 0.78 34.32
C MET A 15 51.18 2.08 33.87
N PRO A 16 51.79 3.27 34.08
CA PRO A 16 51.21 4.56 33.71
C PRO A 16 50.69 4.63 32.27
N PHE A 17 51.41 4.03 31.32
CA PHE A 17 51.02 3.95 29.90
C PHE A 17 49.64 3.31 29.67
N TRP A 18 49.26 2.32 30.49
CA TRP A 18 48.01 1.59 30.34
C TRP A 18 46.85 2.22 31.11
N ARG A 19 47.10 3.07 32.11
CA ARG A 19 46.04 3.62 32.98
C ARG A 19 45.03 4.44 32.18
N ASP A 20 45.47 5.40 31.38
CA ASP A 20 44.57 6.20 30.56
C ASP A 20 43.77 5.35 29.56
N LYS A 21 44.40 4.33 28.97
CA LYS A 21 43.73 3.40 28.03
C LYS A 21 42.66 2.56 28.72
N LEU A 22 42.93 2.11 29.95
CA LEU A 22 41.98 1.35 30.77
C LEU A 22 40.85 2.22 31.29
N ILE A 23 41.14 3.47 31.67
CA ILE A 23 40.13 4.46 32.07
C ILE A 23 39.19 4.76 30.88
N GLN A 24 39.73 4.89 29.66
CA GLN A 24 38.91 5.12 28.46
C GLN A 24 37.89 4.00 28.20
N ILE A 25 38.20 2.75 28.56
CA ILE A 25 37.27 1.61 28.43
C ILE A 25 36.08 1.73 29.39
N ALA A 26 36.22 2.45 30.50
CA ALA A 26 35.14 2.62 31.48
C ALA A 26 34.01 3.54 30.98
N TYR A 27 34.27 4.38 29.97
CA TYR A 27 33.26 5.24 29.37
C TYR A 27 32.40 4.47 28.34
N ARG A 28 31.11 4.79 28.30
CA ARG A 28 30.22 4.28 27.26
C ARG A 28 30.51 4.99 25.95
N ARG A 29 30.76 4.22 24.91
CA ARG A 29 30.87 4.72 23.54
C ARG A 29 29.49 5.12 23.03
N LEU A 30 29.45 6.07 22.08
CA LEU A 30 28.22 6.39 21.35
C LEU A 30 27.64 5.11 20.74
N THR A 31 26.33 4.96 20.63
CA THR A 31 25.80 3.77 19.93
C THR A 31 25.91 3.96 18.43
N ARG A 32 25.96 2.85 17.66
CA ARG A 32 25.86 2.91 16.19
C ARG A 32 24.63 3.67 15.70
N VAL A 33 23.55 3.71 16.47
CA VAL A 33 22.33 4.47 16.15
C VAL A 33 22.56 5.96 16.38
N ASP A 34 23.14 6.33 17.52
CA ASP A 34 23.40 7.72 17.87
C ASP A 34 24.44 8.33 16.95
N ILE A 35 25.50 7.61 16.57
CA ILE A 35 26.49 8.05 15.57
C ILE A 35 25.78 8.49 14.28
N ARG A 36 24.87 7.66 13.75
CA ARG A 36 24.14 7.99 12.51
C ARG A 36 23.20 9.18 12.67
N ARG A 37 22.52 9.30 13.82
CA ARG A 37 21.63 10.43 14.11
C ARG A 37 22.41 11.72 14.28
N MET A 38 23.48 11.70 15.06
CA MET A 38 24.35 12.85 15.28
C MET A 38 25.04 13.31 13.99
N TYR A 39 25.46 12.39 13.11
CA TYR A 39 25.94 12.74 11.78
C TYR A 39 24.84 13.42 10.95
N ARG A 40 23.62 12.86 10.94
CA ARG A 40 22.46 13.44 10.23
C ARG A 40 22.11 14.85 10.70
N GLU A 41 22.20 15.11 12.00
CA GLU A 41 21.95 16.44 12.59
C GLU A 41 23.16 17.38 12.51
N GLY A 42 24.28 16.96 11.90
CA GLY A 42 25.49 17.78 11.73
C GLY A 42 26.34 17.95 13.00
N VAL A 43 26.09 17.15 14.04
CA VAL A 43 26.87 17.15 15.29
C VAL A 43 28.20 16.43 15.12
N LEU A 44 28.24 15.39 14.29
CA LEU A 44 29.47 14.67 13.92
C LEU A 44 29.86 14.97 12.48
N SER A 45 31.15 15.18 12.24
CA SER A 45 31.75 15.18 10.92
C SER A 45 32.04 13.77 10.41
N GLU A 46 32.43 13.62 9.14
CA GLU A 46 32.82 12.32 8.58
C GLU A 46 33.99 11.68 9.33
N SER A 47 34.97 12.48 9.78
CA SER A 47 36.09 12.00 10.59
C SER A 47 35.65 11.52 11.96
N ASP A 48 34.70 12.21 12.60
CA ASP A 48 34.20 11.81 13.93
C ASP A 48 33.40 10.50 13.86
N VAL A 49 32.68 10.27 12.75
CA VAL A 49 31.99 9.00 12.48
C VAL A 49 32.99 7.86 12.31
N LEU A 50 34.07 8.09 11.55
CA LEU A 50 35.14 7.11 11.37
C LEU A 50 35.81 6.75 12.70
N GLU A 51 36.18 7.76 13.48
CA GLU A 51 36.77 7.58 14.80
C GLU A 51 35.82 6.80 15.72
N SER A 52 34.54 7.17 15.76
CA SER A 52 33.54 6.47 16.56
C SER A 52 33.44 4.98 16.17
N TYR A 53 33.54 4.63 14.89
CA TYR A 53 33.56 3.22 14.46
C TYR A 53 34.87 2.50 14.81
N LEU A 54 36.02 3.17 14.72
CA LEU A 54 37.30 2.61 15.21
C LEU A 54 37.23 2.34 16.71
N GLU A 55 36.67 3.26 17.48
CA GLU A 55 36.45 3.09 18.91
C GLU A 55 35.57 1.87 19.17
N HIS A 56 34.57 1.56 18.35
CA HIS A 56 33.78 0.32 18.50
C HIS A 56 34.57 -0.97 18.31
N GLY A 57 35.84 -0.89 17.89
CA GLY A 57 36.69 -2.04 17.62
C GLY A 57 36.58 -2.56 16.20
N TYR A 58 35.97 -1.80 15.27
CA TYR A 58 36.10 -2.11 13.85
C TYR A 58 37.55 -1.89 13.41
N ASN A 59 38.05 -2.76 12.53
CA ASN A 59 39.32 -2.49 11.85
C ASN A 59 39.18 -1.26 10.93
N PRO A 60 40.29 -0.64 10.48
CA PRO A 60 40.24 0.58 9.68
C PRO A 60 39.41 0.46 8.39
N GLU A 61 39.49 -0.69 7.72
CA GLU A 61 38.75 -0.96 6.49
C GLU A 61 37.22 -0.99 6.73
N ASN A 62 36.78 -1.68 7.78
CA ASN A 62 35.36 -1.79 8.10
C ASN A 62 34.81 -0.50 8.72
N ALA A 63 35.63 0.23 9.47
CA ALA A 63 35.27 1.56 9.98
C ALA A 63 35.05 2.54 8.81
N ALA A 64 35.91 2.50 7.79
CA ALA A 64 35.74 3.29 6.56
C ALA A 64 34.45 2.92 5.82
N ARG A 65 34.18 1.61 5.61
CA ARG A 65 32.92 1.14 4.98
C ARG A 65 31.68 1.57 5.75
N MET A 66 31.70 1.49 7.07
CA MET A 66 30.58 1.90 7.93
C MET A 66 30.36 3.42 7.89
N THR A 67 31.43 4.20 7.77
CA THR A 67 31.39 5.65 7.60
C THR A 67 30.76 6.01 6.26
N GLU A 68 31.26 5.43 5.17
CA GLU A 68 30.72 5.62 3.82
C GLU A 68 29.22 5.27 3.76
N PHE A 69 28.83 4.15 4.38
CA PHE A 69 27.43 3.75 4.48
C PHE A 69 26.58 4.81 5.20
N THR A 70 27.06 5.34 6.33
CA THR A 70 26.34 6.34 7.13
C THR A 70 26.14 7.64 6.36
N ILE A 71 27.17 8.07 5.63
CA ILE A 71 27.12 9.26 4.77
C ILE A 71 26.08 9.07 3.66
N LYS A 72 26.19 7.97 2.90
CA LYS A 72 25.25 7.65 1.81
C LYS A 72 23.81 7.54 2.29
N GLN A 73 23.58 6.87 3.42
CA GLN A 73 22.24 6.74 4.00
C GLN A 73 21.67 8.10 4.40
N THR A 74 22.48 9.00 4.94
CA THR A 74 22.07 10.34 5.35
C THR A 74 21.72 11.20 4.15
N LEU A 75 22.57 11.24 3.13
CA LEU A 75 22.32 11.96 1.87
C LEU A 75 21.05 11.47 1.17
N ALA A 76 20.82 10.15 1.13
CA ALA A 76 19.59 9.58 0.59
C ALA A 76 18.33 10.01 1.37
N THR A 77 18.46 10.29 2.66
CA THR A 77 17.37 10.80 3.50
C THR A 77 17.14 12.30 3.30
N LEU A 78 18.20 13.06 3.00
CA LEU A 78 18.14 14.50 2.73
C LEU A 78 17.64 14.84 1.32
N SER A 79 17.83 13.93 0.36
CA SER A 79 17.10 13.99 -0.91
C SER A 79 15.61 13.97 -0.61
N LYS A 80 14.92 15.06 -0.93
CA LYS A 80 13.45 15.19 -0.73
C LYS A 80 12.64 14.12 -1.47
N PHE A 81 13.26 13.41 -2.42
CA PHE A 81 12.63 12.36 -3.17
C PHE A 81 13.10 11.00 -2.67
N THR A 82 12.18 10.22 -2.11
CA THR A 82 12.42 8.79 -1.88
C THR A 82 12.36 8.03 -3.21
N SER A 83 12.89 6.80 -3.25
CA SER A 83 12.73 5.91 -4.41
C SER A 83 11.25 5.70 -4.77
N GLY A 84 10.38 5.62 -3.77
CA GLY A 84 8.93 5.53 -3.95
C GLY A 84 8.32 6.76 -4.62
N ASP A 85 8.77 7.97 -4.25
CA ASP A 85 8.27 9.21 -4.85
C ASP A 85 8.70 9.32 -6.32
N ILE A 86 9.94 8.93 -6.63
CA ILE A 86 10.46 8.92 -8.00
C ILE A 86 9.67 7.93 -8.86
N ILE A 87 9.44 6.71 -8.35
CA ILE A 87 8.66 5.69 -9.06
C ILE A 87 7.22 6.18 -9.28
N LYS A 88 6.58 6.79 -8.27
CA LYS A 88 5.23 7.36 -8.41
C LYS A 88 5.16 8.46 -9.47
N ALA A 89 6.13 9.39 -9.45
CA ALA A 89 6.22 10.44 -10.45
C ALA A 89 6.39 9.86 -11.86
N PHE A 90 7.21 8.82 -12.01
CA PHE A 90 7.42 8.11 -13.27
C PHE A 90 6.15 7.38 -13.74
N THR A 91 5.49 6.60 -12.88
CA THR A 91 4.26 5.87 -13.24
C THR A 91 3.13 6.81 -13.62
N ASN A 92 3.07 8.00 -12.98
CA ASN A 92 2.09 9.05 -13.26
C ASN A 92 2.46 9.96 -14.45
N ARG A 93 3.52 9.63 -15.20
CA ARG A 93 4.01 10.41 -16.37
C ARG A 93 4.45 11.85 -16.04
N MET A 94 4.79 12.14 -14.78
CA MET A 94 5.31 13.45 -14.38
C MET A 94 6.78 13.64 -14.76
N ILE A 95 7.52 12.53 -14.83
CA ILE A 95 8.93 12.50 -15.25
C ILE A 95 9.15 11.37 -16.25
N ASP A 96 10.15 11.50 -17.11
CA ASP A 96 10.54 10.48 -18.06
C ASP A 96 11.49 9.43 -17.46
N ARG A 97 11.81 8.41 -18.26
CA ARG A 97 12.70 7.31 -17.89
C ARG A 97 14.12 7.78 -17.54
N GLY A 98 14.66 8.74 -18.29
CA GLY A 98 16.03 9.23 -18.06
C GLY A 98 16.15 10.05 -16.78
N THR A 99 15.13 10.86 -16.50
CA THR A 99 15.00 11.66 -15.27
C THR A 99 14.83 10.75 -14.06
N ALA A 100 13.93 9.76 -14.13
CA ALA A 100 13.77 8.77 -13.08
C ALA A 100 15.08 8.01 -12.80
N ALA A 101 15.80 7.59 -13.85
CA ALA A 101 17.08 6.90 -13.69
C ALA A 101 18.16 7.77 -13.04
N SER A 102 18.18 9.06 -13.35
CA SER A 102 19.13 9.99 -12.75
C SER A 102 18.81 10.22 -11.27
N LEU A 103 17.55 10.50 -10.93
CA LEU A 103 17.13 10.69 -9.54
C LEU A 103 17.37 9.44 -8.67
N LEU A 104 17.14 8.23 -9.20
CA LEU A 104 17.42 6.99 -8.48
C LEU A 104 18.92 6.81 -8.20
N ARG A 105 19.78 7.18 -9.16
CA ARG A 105 21.25 7.18 -8.95
C ARG A 105 21.68 8.24 -7.95
N ASP A 106 21.06 9.42 -7.98
CA ASP A 106 21.37 10.53 -7.06
C ASP A 106 21.07 10.17 -5.59
N ILE A 107 20.05 9.32 -5.35
CA ILE A 107 19.77 8.77 -4.01
C ILE A 107 20.56 7.49 -3.68
N GLY A 108 21.52 7.12 -4.52
CA GLY A 108 22.46 6.03 -4.28
C GLY A 108 22.02 4.64 -4.73
N ILE A 109 21.00 4.51 -5.58
CA ILE A 109 20.64 3.23 -6.20
C ILE A 109 21.64 2.88 -7.29
N ARG A 110 22.06 1.62 -7.32
CA ARG A 110 23.05 1.15 -8.29
C ARG A 110 22.49 1.18 -9.72
N PRO A 111 23.33 1.39 -10.74
CA PRO A 111 22.87 1.44 -12.14
C PRO A 111 22.11 0.18 -12.59
N GLU A 112 22.55 -1.00 -12.16
CA GLU A 112 21.90 -2.28 -12.45
C GLU A 112 20.48 -2.35 -11.88
N ASP A 113 20.30 -1.92 -10.63
CA ASP A 113 19.01 -1.89 -9.94
C ASP A 113 18.08 -0.84 -10.52
N THR A 114 18.63 0.31 -10.94
CA THR A 114 17.87 1.43 -11.53
C THR A 114 17.07 0.98 -12.75
N ASN A 115 17.72 0.25 -13.67
CA ASN A 115 17.07 -0.24 -14.87
C ASN A 115 15.96 -1.25 -14.56
N TYR A 116 16.21 -2.16 -13.61
CA TYR A 116 15.24 -3.16 -13.17
C TYR A 116 14.02 -2.54 -12.47
N ILE A 117 14.24 -1.54 -11.62
CA ILE A 117 13.19 -0.82 -10.91
C ILE A 117 12.27 -0.09 -11.90
N ILE A 118 12.86 0.63 -12.84
CA ILE A 118 12.10 1.40 -13.84
C ILE A 118 11.31 0.48 -14.76
N SER A 119 11.92 -0.61 -15.26
CA SER A 119 11.22 -1.55 -16.13
C SER A 119 10.04 -2.22 -15.41
N THR A 120 10.24 -2.61 -14.15
CA THR A 120 9.18 -3.17 -13.31
C THR A 120 8.05 -2.16 -13.08
N ALA A 121 8.37 -0.89 -12.82
CA ALA A 121 7.38 0.18 -12.69
C ALA A 121 6.59 0.40 -13.99
N GLU A 122 7.25 0.30 -15.14
CA GLU A 122 6.62 0.40 -16.45
C GLU A 122 5.66 -0.76 -16.72
N TYR A 123 6.04 -2.00 -16.41
CA TYR A 123 5.14 -3.15 -16.48
C TYR A 123 3.91 -2.98 -15.59
N LYS A 124 4.10 -2.57 -14.33
CA LYS A 124 3.00 -2.31 -13.40
C LYS A 124 2.06 -1.21 -13.90
N ARG A 125 2.60 -0.16 -14.53
CA ARG A 125 1.80 0.91 -15.14
C ARG A 125 0.92 0.37 -16.27
N ILE A 126 1.48 -0.49 -17.13
CA ILE A 126 0.72 -1.11 -18.23
C ILE A 126 -0.39 -1.99 -17.65
N TRP A 127 -0.09 -2.79 -16.63
CA TRP A 127 -1.08 -3.63 -15.96
C TRP A 127 -2.21 -2.81 -15.35
N ALA A 128 -1.89 -1.75 -14.59
CA ALA A 128 -2.90 -0.87 -14.01
C ALA A 128 -3.81 -0.24 -15.08
N PHE A 129 -3.23 0.20 -16.20
CA PHE A 129 -4.01 0.73 -17.31
C PHE A 129 -4.94 -0.33 -17.91
N THR A 130 -4.46 -1.56 -18.11
CA THR A 130 -5.29 -2.67 -18.58
C THR A 130 -6.42 -3.00 -17.59
N ASP A 131 -6.13 -3.01 -16.28
CA ASP A 131 -7.13 -3.23 -15.23
C ASP A 131 -8.21 -2.16 -15.24
N ASP A 132 -7.84 -0.89 -15.44
CA ASP A 132 -8.80 0.22 -15.59
C ASP A 132 -9.70 0.02 -16.82
N GLN A 133 -9.14 -0.43 -17.96
CA GLN A 133 -9.93 -0.75 -19.15
C GLN A 133 -10.89 -1.92 -18.90
N ILE A 134 -10.43 -2.98 -18.23
CA ILE A 134 -11.26 -4.13 -17.84
C ILE A 134 -12.41 -3.66 -16.93
N ALA A 135 -12.14 -2.81 -15.95
CA ALA A 135 -13.15 -2.27 -15.04
C ALA A 135 -14.19 -1.42 -15.79
N ALA A 136 -13.76 -0.58 -16.75
CA ALA A 136 -14.67 0.19 -17.59
C ALA A 136 -15.58 -0.72 -18.44
N ILE A 137 -15.01 -1.76 -19.07
CA ILE A 137 -15.76 -2.74 -19.85
C ILE A 137 -16.77 -3.49 -18.98
N ARG A 138 -16.35 -3.95 -17.78
CA ARG A 138 -17.23 -4.59 -16.79
C ARG A 138 -18.44 -3.72 -16.47
N ASN A 139 -18.22 -2.43 -16.20
CA ASN A 139 -19.29 -1.49 -15.86
C ASN A 139 -20.29 -1.32 -17.01
N LEU A 140 -19.83 -1.28 -18.25
CA LEU A 140 -20.71 -1.19 -19.43
C LEU A 140 -21.48 -2.49 -19.69
N TYR A 141 -20.86 -3.65 -19.42
CA TYR A 141 -21.53 -4.95 -19.47
C TYR A 141 -22.61 -5.08 -18.40
N LYS A 142 -22.31 -4.70 -17.15
CA LYS A 142 -23.29 -4.69 -16.04
C LYS A 142 -24.51 -3.81 -16.36
N LYS A 143 -24.28 -2.63 -16.93
CA LYS A 143 -25.34 -1.70 -17.37
C LYS A 143 -26.10 -2.16 -18.63
N ARG A 144 -25.82 -3.36 -19.16
CA ARG A 144 -26.39 -3.92 -20.40
C ARG A 144 -26.17 -3.07 -21.65
N ILE A 145 -25.17 -2.18 -21.62
CA ILE A 145 -24.76 -1.42 -22.80
C ILE A 145 -24.01 -2.34 -23.76
N TYR A 146 -23.24 -3.29 -23.22
CA TYR A 146 -22.58 -4.34 -23.99
C TYR A 146 -23.25 -5.69 -23.82
N THR A 147 -23.38 -6.42 -24.93
CA THR A 147 -23.72 -7.85 -24.92
C THR A 147 -22.51 -8.70 -24.50
N GLU A 148 -22.73 -9.98 -24.23
CA GLU A 148 -21.66 -10.92 -23.89
C GLU A 148 -20.60 -10.98 -25.00
N ASP A 149 -21.03 -11.12 -26.25
CA ASP A 149 -20.13 -11.16 -27.42
C ASP A 149 -19.35 -9.85 -27.58
N GLN A 150 -20.01 -8.70 -27.47
CA GLN A 150 -19.34 -7.40 -27.54
C GLN A 150 -18.32 -7.22 -26.41
N THR A 151 -18.61 -7.74 -25.22
CA THR A 151 -17.72 -7.67 -24.06
C THR A 151 -16.49 -8.54 -24.27
N ARG A 152 -16.67 -9.78 -24.73
CA ARG A 152 -15.56 -10.68 -25.11
C ARG A 152 -14.67 -10.05 -26.19
N ASP A 153 -15.26 -9.47 -27.23
CA ASP A 153 -14.51 -8.80 -28.30
C ASP A 153 -13.68 -7.62 -27.79
N LYS A 154 -14.23 -6.81 -26.88
CA LYS A 154 -13.53 -5.68 -26.28
C LYS A 154 -12.38 -6.13 -25.38
N LEU A 155 -12.58 -7.20 -24.60
CA LEU A 155 -11.52 -7.78 -23.76
C LEU A 155 -10.42 -8.43 -24.60
N ALA A 156 -10.77 -9.10 -25.71
CA ALA A 156 -9.80 -9.68 -26.62
C ALA A 156 -8.88 -8.62 -27.26
N ARG A 157 -9.41 -7.41 -27.54
CA ARG A 157 -8.61 -6.28 -28.04
C ARG A 157 -7.59 -5.74 -27.02
N LEU A 158 -7.71 -6.09 -25.74
CA LEU A 158 -6.71 -5.80 -24.72
C LEU A 158 -5.57 -6.83 -24.71
N ASN A 159 -5.55 -7.78 -25.66
CA ASN A 159 -4.60 -8.89 -25.75
C ASN A 159 -4.60 -9.80 -24.50
N LEU A 160 -5.76 -9.94 -23.85
CA LEU A 160 -5.93 -10.86 -22.73
C LEU A 160 -6.00 -12.32 -23.24
N PRO A 161 -5.40 -13.29 -22.54
CA PRO A 161 -5.58 -14.71 -22.84
C PRO A 161 -7.06 -15.12 -22.82
N ALA A 162 -7.46 -16.02 -23.72
CA ALA A 162 -8.85 -16.47 -23.83
C ALA A 162 -9.39 -17.06 -22.51
N GLU A 163 -8.56 -17.82 -21.78
CA GLU A 163 -8.90 -18.36 -20.47
C GLU A 163 -9.23 -17.25 -19.46
N GLN A 164 -8.44 -16.17 -19.43
CA GLN A 164 -8.69 -15.03 -18.55
C GLN A 164 -10.01 -14.32 -18.90
N ILE A 165 -10.33 -14.20 -20.19
CA ILE A 165 -11.60 -13.62 -20.64
C ILE A 165 -12.77 -14.47 -20.13
N GLU A 166 -12.72 -15.79 -20.27
CA GLU A 166 -13.79 -16.66 -19.78
C GLU A 166 -13.96 -16.57 -18.26
N VAL A 167 -12.87 -16.52 -17.49
CA VAL A 167 -12.93 -16.31 -16.03
C VAL A 167 -13.62 -14.97 -15.69
N LEU A 168 -13.25 -13.88 -16.36
CA LEU A 168 -13.88 -12.56 -16.15
C LEU A 168 -15.37 -12.59 -16.51
N MET A 169 -15.74 -13.21 -17.62
CA MET A 169 -17.14 -13.31 -18.05
C MET A 169 -17.99 -14.15 -17.09
N GLN A 170 -17.45 -15.26 -16.58
CA GLN A 170 -18.11 -16.05 -15.54
C GLN A 170 -18.33 -15.23 -14.27
N GLN A 171 -17.30 -14.54 -13.78
CA GLN A 171 -17.41 -13.67 -12.61
C GLN A 171 -18.49 -12.60 -12.79
N TRP A 172 -18.52 -11.93 -13.95
CA TRP A 172 -19.47 -10.84 -14.20
C TRP A 172 -20.89 -11.32 -14.50
N HIS A 173 -21.05 -12.57 -14.94
CA HIS A 173 -22.37 -13.17 -15.11
C HIS A 173 -23.10 -13.25 -13.75
N TYR A 174 -22.41 -13.73 -12.71
CA TYR A 174 -22.99 -13.79 -11.36
C TYR A 174 -23.27 -12.40 -10.79
N ASP A 175 -22.35 -11.44 -10.95
CA ASP A 175 -22.58 -10.06 -10.53
C ASP A 175 -23.81 -9.42 -11.20
N LYS A 176 -24.01 -9.69 -12.49
CA LYS A 176 -25.11 -9.14 -13.28
C LYS A 176 -26.46 -9.71 -12.84
N VAL A 177 -26.48 -10.96 -12.36
CA VAL A 177 -27.70 -11.59 -11.82
C VAL A 177 -28.10 -10.99 -10.48
N GLU A 178 -27.14 -10.59 -9.65
CA GLU A 178 -27.42 -9.95 -8.36
C GLU A 178 -28.06 -8.55 -8.51
N GLU A 179 -27.69 -7.78 -9.55
CA GLU A 179 -28.30 -6.47 -9.84
C GLU A 179 -29.66 -6.55 -10.58
N LEU A 180 -30.05 -7.71 -11.13
CA LEU A 180 -31.36 -7.91 -11.79
C LEU A 180 -32.53 -7.75 -10.83
N ASP A 181 -32.31 -8.07 -9.56
CA ASP A 181 -33.27 -7.91 -8.48
C ASP A 181 -32.97 -6.63 -7.70
N THR A 182 -33.06 -5.47 -8.37
CA THR A 182 -33.41 -4.26 -7.59
C THR A 182 -34.85 -4.48 -7.09
N ASN A 183 -34.97 -5.20 -5.97
CA ASN A 183 -36.23 -5.55 -5.34
C ASN A 183 -37.07 -4.28 -5.25
N TRP A 184 -38.33 -4.35 -5.69
CA TRP A 184 -39.22 -3.19 -5.60
C TRP A 184 -39.23 -2.70 -4.17
N THR A 185 -39.05 -1.40 -3.95
CA THR A 185 -39.10 -0.86 -2.59
C THR A 185 -40.41 -1.28 -1.92
N LYS A 186 -40.46 -1.41 -0.58
CA LYS A 186 -41.70 -1.73 0.14
C LYS A 186 -42.88 -0.87 -0.33
N ALA A 187 -42.65 0.43 -0.58
CA ALA A 187 -43.67 1.34 -1.06
C ALA A 187 -44.17 0.99 -2.47
N GLU A 188 -43.27 0.61 -3.40
CA GLU A 188 -43.63 0.20 -4.75
C GLU A 188 -44.39 -1.14 -4.75
N THR A 189 -43.92 -2.13 -4.00
CA THR A 189 -44.58 -3.44 -3.85
C THR A 189 -46.01 -3.27 -3.35
N LEU A 190 -46.22 -2.46 -2.31
CA LEU A 190 -47.57 -2.21 -1.78
C LEU A 190 -48.44 -1.40 -2.73
N ARG A 191 -47.86 -0.42 -3.45
CA ARG A 191 -48.56 0.35 -4.49
C ARG A 191 -49.04 -0.57 -5.62
N TYR A 192 -48.19 -1.48 -6.10
CA TYR A 192 -48.54 -2.42 -7.16
C TYR A 192 -49.58 -3.43 -6.70
N LEU A 193 -49.50 -3.90 -5.45
CA LEU A 193 -50.52 -4.76 -4.86
C LEU A 193 -51.88 -4.06 -4.75
N LYS A 194 -51.93 -2.84 -4.22
CA LYS A 194 -53.17 -2.05 -4.10
C LYS A 194 -53.83 -1.77 -5.46
N ARG A 195 -53.02 -1.66 -6.52
CA ARG A 195 -53.48 -1.47 -7.90
C ARG A 195 -53.79 -2.78 -8.63
N ASN A 196 -53.70 -3.94 -7.96
CA ASN A 196 -53.85 -5.27 -8.54
C ASN A 196 -52.92 -5.55 -9.74
N ILE A 197 -51.75 -4.89 -9.79
CA ILE A 197 -50.74 -5.10 -10.84
C ILE A 197 -49.94 -6.38 -10.56
N ILE A 198 -49.81 -6.78 -9.30
CA ILE A 198 -49.07 -7.96 -8.85
C ILE A 198 -49.92 -8.81 -7.92
N THR A 199 -49.61 -10.11 -7.83
CA THR A 199 -50.32 -11.03 -6.93
C THR A 199 -49.85 -10.89 -5.49
N ILE A 200 -50.69 -11.32 -4.54
CA ILE A 200 -50.33 -11.40 -3.11
C ILE A 200 -49.08 -12.28 -2.91
N GLY A 201 -48.98 -13.38 -3.65
CA GLY A 201 -47.81 -14.27 -3.61
C GLY A 201 -46.53 -13.57 -4.07
N ARG A 202 -46.58 -12.78 -5.15
CA ARG A 202 -45.42 -11.99 -5.59
C ARG A 202 -45.07 -10.89 -4.59
N ALA A 203 -46.06 -10.21 -4.03
CA ALA A 203 -45.83 -9.19 -2.99
C ALA A 203 -45.21 -9.78 -1.71
N LYS A 204 -45.59 -11.00 -1.31
CA LYS A 204 -45.00 -11.74 -0.17
C LYS A 204 -43.52 -12.03 -0.44
N HIS A 205 -43.18 -12.47 -1.64
CA HIS A 205 -41.80 -12.78 -2.04
C HIS A 205 -40.91 -11.54 -2.02
N GLU A 206 -41.36 -10.42 -2.59
CA GLU A 206 -40.61 -9.14 -2.58
C GLU A 206 -40.37 -8.65 -1.14
N LEU A 207 -41.39 -8.68 -0.27
CA LEU A 207 -41.22 -8.28 1.13
C LEU A 207 -40.31 -9.24 1.91
N TYR A 208 -40.26 -10.51 1.55
CA TYR A 208 -39.30 -11.46 2.12
C TYR A 208 -37.86 -11.11 1.72
N LEU A 209 -37.63 -10.74 0.45
CA LEU A 209 -36.32 -10.30 -0.04
C LEU A 209 -35.83 -8.99 0.63
N HIS A 210 -36.76 -8.16 1.14
CA HIS A 210 -36.46 -6.98 1.97
C HIS A 210 -36.22 -7.30 3.46
N GLY A 211 -36.19 -8.58 3.84
CA GLY A 211 -35.87 -9.02 5.20
C GLY A 211 -37.03 -8.93 6.20
N TYR A 212 -38.28 -8.83 5.74
CA TYR A 212 -39.45 -8.90 6.64
C TYR A 212 -39.75 -10.36 7.06
N THR A 213 -40.06 -10.57 8.34
CA THR A 213 -40.53 -11.87 8.84
C THR A 213 -41.93 -12.19 8.33
N GLU A 214 -42.29 -13.47 8.25
CA GLU A 214 -43.59 -13.91 7.73
C GLU A 214 -44.78 -13.27 8.46
N GLU A 215 -44.67 -13.11 9.78
CA GLU A 215 -45.66 -12.41 10.60
C GLU A 215 -45.84 -10.94 10.17
N ARG A 216 -44.73 -10.20 10.00
CA ARG A 216 -44.74 -8.79 9.58
C ARG A 216 -45.28 -8.63 8.16
N ILE A 217 -44.93 -9.55 7.25
CA ILE A 217 -45.47 -9.56 5.89
C ILE A 217 -46.99 -9.75 5.94
N GLY A 218 -47.49 -10.66 6.78
CA GLY A 218 -48.92 -10.88 6.97
C GLY A 218 -49.67 -9.61 7.42
N VAL A 219 -49.12 -8.87 8.39
CA VAL A 219 -49.71 -7.60 8.85
C VAL A 219 -49.72 -6.53 7.74
N ILE A 220 -48.59 -6.37 7.04
CA ILE A 220 -48.44 -5.40 5.95
C ILE A 220 -49.42 -5.68 4.80
N LEU A 221 -49.61 -6.96 4.43
CA LEU A 221 -50.53 -7.34 3.37
C LEU A 221 -52.00 -7.14 3.76
N ARG A 222 -52.36 -7.39 5.03
CA ARG A 222 -53.71 -7.12 5.56
C ARG A 222 -54.03 -5.63 5.54
N ASP A 223 -53.10 -4.79 6.00
CA ASP A 223 -53.23 -3.33 5.96
C ASP A 223 -53.36 -2.83 4.50
N ALA A 224 -52.56 -3.38 3.59
CA ALA A 224 -52.61 -2.98 2.19
C ALA A 224 -53.95 -3.29 1.49
N GLN A 225 -54.68 -4.33 1.93
CA GLN A 225 -55.98 -4.73 1.38
C GLN A 225 -57.18 -4.20 2.16
N TRP A 226 -56.94 -3.57 3.31
CA TRP A 226 -58.00 -3.02 4.14
C TRP A 226 -58.65 -1.81 3.46
N LYS A 227 -59.98 -1.82 3.37
CA LYS A 227 -60.80 -0.69 2.91
C LYS A 227 -61.61 -0.19 4.09
N PRO A 228 -61.65 1.14 4.37
CA PRO A 228 -62.48 1.67 5.43
C PRO A 228 -63.95 1.37 5.15
N PRO A 229 -64.76 1.05 6.18
CA PRO A 229 -66.20 0.90 6.02
C PRO A 229 -66.78 2.21 5.46
N LYS A 230 -67.66 2.10 4.45
CA LYS A 230 -68.37 3.26 3.91
C LYS A 230 -69.31 3.80 5.00
N GLU A 231 -69.16 5.07 5.33
CA GLU A 231 -70.15 5.86 6.09
C GLU A 231 -71.49 5.92 5.33
#